data_AF-A0A2H0BJB5-F1
#
_entry.id   AF-A0A2H0BJB5-F1
#
_cell.length_a   1.000
_cell.length_b   1.000
_cell.length_c   1.000
_cell.angle_alpha   90.00
_cell.angle_beta   90.00
_cell.angle_gamma   90.00
#
_symmetry.space_group_name_H-M   'P 1'
#
loop_
_entity.id
_entity.type
_entity.pdbx_description
1 polymer ?
#
loop_
_entity_poly.entity_id
_entity_poly.type
_entity_poly.pdbx_seq_one_letter_code
_entity_poly.pdbx_strand_id
1 'polypeptide(L)'
;MERRIDGLFRKVGAERGTNTENRVMAVFERRIKERDCPEWLIGCKLADKKEDRRGIDFWFKTKDVGDIRIQVKSSMKGVEEAKKHHPKIPVVRIPPGSSEDSLFRECLGVVEQERIKYVRERR
;
A
#
# COMPACT_ATOMS: atom_id res chain seq x y z
N MET A 1 16.18 -30.64 -7.65
CA MET A 1 15.29 -30.59 -6.46
C MET A 1 15.03 -29.15 -6.02
N GLU A 2 16.03 -28.26 -6.10
CA GLU A 2 15.93 -26.81 -5.77
C GLU A 2 14.79 -26.05 -6.48
N ARG A 3 14.58 -26.26 -7.79
CA ARG A 3 13.55 -25.53 -8.56
C ARG A 3 12.10 -25.70 -8.05
N ARG A 4 11.79 -26.82 -7.36
CA ARG A 4 10.45 -27.05 -6.78
C ARG A 4 10.26 -26.29 -5.46
N ILE A 5 11.34 -26.13 -4.69
CA ILE A 5 11.34 -25.42 -3.40
C ILE A 5 11.20 -23.91 -3.65
N ASP A 6 11.92 -23.36 -4.63
CA ASP A 6 11.79 -21.96 -5.03
C ASP A 6 10.39 -21.62 -5.54
N GLY A 7 9.77 -22.53 -6.28
CA GLY A 7 8.38 -22.38 -6.75
C GLY A 7 7.37 -22.34 -5.60
N LEU A 8 7.58 -23.16 -4.58
CA LEU A 8 6.74 -23.18 -3.38
C LEU A 8 6.87 -21.88 -2.58
N PHE A 9 8.11 -21.40 -2.36
CA PHE A 9 8.34 -20.12 -1.67
C PHE A 9 7.75 -18.93 -2.41
N ARG A 10 7.82 -18.91 -3.75
CA ARG A 10 7.18 -17.87 -4.56
C ARG A 10 5.66 -17.89 -4.42
N LYS A 11 5.03 -19.06 -4.44
CA LYS A 11 3.57 -19.20 -4.29
C LYS A 11 3.10 -18.75 -2.91
N VAL A 12 3.77 -19.19 -1.84
CA VAL A 12 3.46 -18.79 -0.46
C VAL A 12 3.69 -17.28 -0.26
N GLY A 13 4.73 -16.71 -0.87
CA GLY A 13 4.99 -15.27 -0.86
C GLY A 13 3.87 -14.46 -1.52
N ALA A 14 3.40 -14.92 -2.68
CA ALA A 14 2.30 -14.28 -3.40
C ALA A 14 0.98 -14.32 -2.61
N GLU A 15 0.61 -15.48 -2.05
CA GLU A 15 -0.59 -15.62 -1.21
C GLU A 15 -0.54 -14.71 0.03
N ARG A 16 0.63 -14.56 0.65
CA ARG A 16 0.83 -13.62 1.77
C ARG A 16 0.69 -12.16 1.33
N GLY A 17 1.18 -11.81 0.14
CA GLY A 17 1.03 -10.47 -0.44
C GLY A 17 -0.45 -10.12 -0.63
N THR A 18 -1.18 -10.97 -1.33
CA THR A 18 -2.62 -10.80 -1.58
C THR A 18 -3.43 -10.72 -0.28
N ASN A 19 -3.09 -11.52 0.74
CA ASN A 19 -3.76 -11.45 2.03
C ASN A 19 -3.52 -10.10 2.73
N THR A 20 -2.31 -9.56 2.70
CA THR A 20 -2.03 -8.22 3.25
C THR A 20 -2.81 -7.15 2.47
N GLU A 21 -2.81 -7.21 1.15
CA GLU A 21 -3.54 -6.25 0.31
C GLU A 21 -5.04 -6.25 0.60
N ASN A 22 -5.66 -7.43 0.67
CA ASN A 22 -7.08 -7.56 1.01
C ASN A 22 -7.38 -6.99 2.42
N ARG A 23 -6.50 -7.23 3.39
CA ARG A 23 -6.65 -6.66 4.74
C ARG A 23 -6.56 -5.13 4.73
N VAL A 24 -5.61 -4.57 3.98
CA VAL A 24 -5.51 -3.10 3.83
C VAL A 24 -6.79 -2.55 3.23
N MET A 25 -7.24 -3.13 2.12
CA MET A 25 -8.46 -2.69 1.43
C MET A 25 -9.67 -2.69 2.39
N ALA A 26 -9.91 -3.81 3.07
CA ALA A 26 -11.04 -3.97 3.98
C ALA A 26 -11.03 -2.97 5.14
N VAL A 27 -9.85 -2.73 5.75
CA VAL A 27 -9.70 -1.76 6.85
C VAL A 27 -10.03 -0.34 6.38
N PHE A 28 -9.52 0.06 5.22
CA PHE A 28 -9.77 1.40 4.69
C PHE A 28 -11.21 1.59 4.22
N GLU A 29 -11.80 0.62 3.52
CA GLU A 29 -13.21 0.68 3.13
C GLU A 29 -14.12 0.83 4.35
N ARG A 30 -13.89 0.04 5.41
CA ARG A 30 -14.66 0.12 6.65
C ARG A 30 -14.52 1.49 7.32
N ARG A 31 -13.28 1.94 7.56
CA ARG A 31 -13.02 3.23 8.23
C ARG A 31 -13.55 4.43 7.44
N ILE A 32 -13.44 4.41 6.11
CA ILE A 32 -14.03 5.48 5.26
C ILE A 32 -15.56 5.48 5.38
N LYS A 33 -16.19 4.31 5.34
CA LYS A 33 -17.66 4.18 5.50
C LYS A 33 -18.13 4.66 6.87
N GLU A 34 -17.39 4.33 7.92
CA GLU A 34 -17.67 4.70 9.31
C GLU A 34 -17.27 6.15 9.63
N ARG A 35 -16.66 6.87 8.68
CA ARG A 35 -16.09 8.22 8.87
C ARG A 35 -15.01 8.27 9.97
N ASP A 36 -14.34 7.15 10.21
CA ASP A 36 -13.18 7.01 11.10
C ASP A 36 -11.85 7.17 10.33
N CYS A 37 -11.80 8.21 9.49
CA CYS A 37 -10.62 8.63 8.75
C CYS A 37 -10.67 10.14 8.48
N PRO A 38 -9.54 10.77 8.10
CA PRO A 38 -9.55 12.17 7.72
C PRO A 38 -10.51 12.46 6.57
N GLU A 39 -11.25 13.58 6.65
CA GLU A 39 -12.29 13.91 5.67
C GLU A 39 -11.80 14.08 4.23
N TRP A 40 -10.51 14.35 4.06
CA TRP A 40 -9.87 14.49 2.75
C TRP A 40 -9.70 13.13 2.05
N LEU A 41 -9.73 12.01 2.78
CA LEU A 41 -9.63 10.67 2.21
C LEU A 41 -11.02 10.11 1.91
N ILE A 42 -11.31 9.83 0.63
CA ILE A 42 -12.66 9.46 0.18
C ILE A 42 -12.76 8.08 -0.46
N GLY A 43 -11.65 7.41 -0.68
CA GLY A 43 -11.67 6.08 -1.26
C GLY A 43 -10.32 5.41 -1.24
N CYS A 44 -10.37 4.09 -1.34
CA CYS A 44 -9.23 3.22 -1.57
C CYS A 44 -9.57 2.30 -2.74
N LYS A 45 -8.58 1.93 -3.56
CA LYS A 45 -8.72 1.00 -4.67
C LYS A 45 -7.44 0.17 -4.80
N LEU A 46 -7.59 -1.14 -5.00
CA LEU A 46 -6.51 -2.03 -5.39
C LEU A 46 -6.04 -1.78 -6.83
N ALA A 47 -4.74 -1.86 -7.03
CA ALA A 47 -4.13 -1.79 -8.35
C ALA A 47 -4.54 -2.98 -9.24
N ASP A 48 -4.67 -2.74 -10.54
CA ASP A 48 -4.80 -3.81 -11.53
C ASP A 48 -3.43 -4.42 -11.90
N LYS A 49 -3.44 -5.50 -12.71
CA LYS A 49 -2.20 -6.20 -13.11
C LYS A 49 -1.19 -5.32 -13.87
N LYS A 50 -1.64 -4.26 -14.56
CA LYS A 50 -0.73 -3.35 -15.28
C LYS A 50 -0.12 -2.33 -14.31
N GLU A 51 -0.89 -1.91 -13.32
CA GLU A 51 -0.48 -1.00 -12.26
C GLU A 51 0.49 -1.66 -11.27
N ASP A 52 0.26 -2.93 -10.90
CA ASP A 52 1.16 -3.73 -10.07
C ASP A 52 2.56 -3.88 -10.70
N ARG A 53 2.64 -4.10 -12.02
CA ARG A 53 3.92 -4.10 -12.77
C ARG A 53 4.67 -2.76 -12.70
N ARG A 54 3.97 -1.68 -12.37
CA ARG A 54 4.56 -0.34 -12.17
C ARG A 54 4.86 -0.06 -10.70
N GLY A 55 4.71 -1.05 -9.82
CA GLY A 55 4.98 -0.98 -8.40
C GLY A 55 3.86 -0.32 -7.60
N ILE A 56 2.65 -0.25 -8.12
CA ILE A 56 1.50 0.33 -7.42
C ILE A 56 0.68 -0.82 -6.85
N ASP A 57 0.44 -0.81 -5.56
CA ASP A 57 -0.45 -1.79 -4.91
C ASP A 57 -1.82 -1.13 -4.62
N PHE A 58 -1.82 0.17 -4.29
CA PHE A 58 -3.03 0.91 -3.93
C PHE A 58 -3.11 2.31 -4.54
N TRP A 59 -4.35 2.74 -4.76
CA TRP A 59 -4.76 4.10 -5.04
C TRP A 59 -5.65 4.64 -3.91
N PHE A 60 -5.21 5.72 -3.27
CA PHE A 60 -5.97 6.46 -2.28
C PHE A 60 -6.56 7.70 -2.91
N LYS A 61 -7.88 7.77 -2.96
CA LYS A 61 -8.61 8.91 -3.54
C LYS A 61 -8.71 10.02 -2.51
N THR A 62 -8.25 11.21 -2.85
CA THR A 62 -8.36 12.39 -1.99
C THR A 62 -9.31 13.42 -2.60
N LYS A 63 -9.92 14.26 -1.76
CA LYS A 63 -10.79 15.35 -2.23
C LYS A 63 -10.03 16.49 -2.91
N ASP A 64 -8.75 16.67 -2.59
CA ASP A 64 -8.06 17.95 -2.80
C ASP A 64 -6.79 17.86 -3.65
N VAL A 65 -6.05 16.75 -3.61
CA VAL A 65 -4.79 16.60 -4.38
C VAL A 65 -4.86 15.57 -5.49
N GLY A 66 -6.01 14.91 -5.66
CA GLY A 66 -6.18 13.78 -6.58
C GLY A 66 -5.76 12.46 -5.95
N ASP A 67 -5.45 11.46 -6.77
CA ASP A 67 -5.18 10.11 -6.25
C ASP A 67 -3.71 9.91 -5.90
N ILE A 68 -3.45 9.38 -4.69
CA ILE A 68 -2.13 9.05 -4.18
C ILE A 68 -1.88 7.56 -4.34
N ARG A 69 -0.72 7.20 -4.87
CA ARG A 69 -0.32 5.82 -5.13
C ARG A 69 0.68 5.38 -4.09
N ILE A 70 0.53 4.18 -3.57
CA ILE A 70 1.52 3.58 -2.67
C ILE A 70 1.82 2.13 -3.05
N GLN A 71 2.96 1.65 -2.56
CA GLN A 71 3.32 0.24 -2.56
C GLN A 71 3.35 -0.29 -1.11
N VAL A 72 2.94 -1.53 -0.90
CA VAL A 72 2.94 -2.20 0.41
C VAL A 72 3.87 -3.42 0.35
N LYS A 73 4.75 -3.53 1.33
CA LYS A 73 5.65 -4.70 1.47
C LYS A 73 5.65 -5.21 2.89
N SER A 74 5.75 -6.53 3.04
CA SER A 74 5.75 -7.19 4.36
C SER A 74 7.13 -7.29 5.01
N SER A 75 8.21 -7.08 4.25
CA SER A 75 9.58 -7.23 4.71
C SER A 75 10.44 -6.01 4.37
N MET A 76 11.50 -5.77 5.16
CA MET A 76 12.47 -4.71 4.87
C MET A 76 13.17 -4.92 3.53
N LYS A 77 13.58 -6.15 3.22
CA LYS A 77 14.16 -6.50 1.93
C LYS A 77 13.23 -6.11 0.76
N GLY A 78 11.94 -6.43 0.88
CA GLY A 78 10.94 -6.04 -0.13
C GLY A 78 10.79 -4.52 -0.27
N VAL A 79 10.91 -3.77 0.84
CA VAL A 79 10.90 -2.29 0.82
C VAL A 79 12.12 -1.75 0.08
N GLU A 80 13.31 -2.28 0.34
CA GLU A 80 14.55 -1.86 -0.31
C GLU A 80 14.51 -2.14 -1.82
N GLU A 81 14.06 -3.34 -2.20
CA GLU A 81 13.86 -3.72 -3.61
C GLU A 81 12.83 -2.81 -4.29
N ALA A 82 11.69 -2.56 -3.64
CA ALA A 82 10.65 -1.65 -4.13
C ALA A 82 11.21 -0.24 -4.37
N LYS A 83 11.96 0.31 -3.41
CA LYS A 83 12.58 1.63 -3.55
C LYS A 83 13.60 1.69 -4.69
N LYS A 84 14.31 0.59 -4.96
CA LYS A 84 15.27 0.50 -6.07
C LYS A 84 14.57 0.46 -7.43
N HIS A 85 13.48 -0.31 -7.55
CA HIS A 85 12.77 -0.50 -8.82
C HIS A 85 11.74 0.59 -9.13
N HIS A 86 11.11 1.15 -8.10
CA HIS A 86 10.03 2.13 -8.19
C HIS A 86 10.29 3.33 -7.26
N PRO A 87 11.40 4.09 -7.45
CA PRO A 87 11.84 5.13 -6.52
C PRO A 87 10.85 6.30 -6.36
N LYS A 88 9.91 6.45 -7.30
CA LYS A 88 8.88 7.49 -7.28
C LYS A 88 7.58 7.07 -6.61
N ILE A 89 7.44 5.79 -6.22
CA ILE A 89 6.26 5.29 -5.52
C ILE A 89 6.63 5.14 -4.04
N PRO A 90 5.94 5.82 -3.13
CA PRO A 90 6.16 5.67 -1.70
C PRO A 90 5.84 4.22 -1.26
N VAL A 91 6.66 3.67 -0.38
CA VAL A 91 6.55 2.28 0.06
C VAL A 91 6.24 2.23 1.56
N VAL A 92 5.18 1.52 1.93
CA VAL A 92 4.78 1.25 3.31
C VAL A 92 5.21 -0.16 3.69
N ARG A 93 5.81 -0.32 4.88
CA ARG A 93 6.07 -1.64 5.43
C ARG A 93 4.93 -2.06 6.36
N ILE A 94 4.28 -3.17 6.04
CA ILE A 94 3.25 -3.79 6.89
C ILE A 94 3.71 -5.18 7.31
N PRO A 95 4.39 -5.32 8.47
CA PRO A 95 4.83 -6.61 8.97
C PRO A 95 3.68 -7.64 9.07
N PRO A 96 3.98 -8.94 8.90
CA PRO A 96 3.03 -9.99 9.23
C PRO A 96 2.58 -9.85 10.70
N GLY A 97 1.28 -9.99 10.95
CA GLY A 97 0.72 -9.86 12.30
C GLY A 97 0.44 -8.43 12.77
N SER A 98 0.72 -7.40 11.96
CA SER A 98 0.27 -6.02 12.27
C SER A 98 -1.24 -5.99 12.56
N SER A 99 -1.63 -5.32 13.63
CA SER A 99 -3.04 -5.04 13.94
C SER A 99 -3.66 -4.15 12.88
N GLU A 100 -4.98 -4.13 12.80
CA GLU A 100 -5.71 -3.26 11.87
C GLU A 100 -5.37 -1.78 12.10
N ASP A 101 -5.28 -1.35 13.37
CA ASP A 101 -4.95 0.03 13.72
C ASP A 101 -3.51 0.42 13.39
N SER A 102 -2.57 -0.52 13.54
CA SER A 102 -1.18 -0.29 13.15
C SER A 102 -1.10 -0.18 11.63
N LEU A 103 -1.71 -1.11 10.90
CA LEU A 103 -1.75 -1.08 9.45
C LEU A 103 -2.35 0.23 8.94
N PHE A 104 -3.50 0.63 9.48
CA PHE A 104 -4.19 1.85 9.08
C PHE A 104 -3.31 3.08 9.30
N ARG A 105 -2.69 3.21 10.48
CA ARG A 105 -1.81 4.34 10.82
C ARG A 105 -0.58 4.41 9.92
N GLU A 106 0.08 3.30 9.67
CA GLU A 106 1.28 3.24 8.80
C GLU A 106 0.94 3.64 7.36
N CYS A 107 -0.13 3.07 6.80
CA CYS A 107 -0.58 3.42 5.45
C CYS A 107 -1.03 4.89 5.37
N LEU A 108 -1.87 5.34 6.31
CA LEU A 108 -2.40 6.71 6.32
C LEU A 108 -1.27 7.73 6.48
N GLY A 109 -0.30 7.47 7.35
CA GLY A 109 0.84 8.37 7.57
C GLY A 109 1.66 8.60 6.30
N VAL A 110 1.89 7.56 5.52
CA VAL A 110 2.58 7.70 4.22
C VAL A 110 1.72 8.44 3.20
N VAL A 111 0.43 8.13 3.11
CA VAL A 111 -0.51 8.85 2.22
C VAL A 111 -0.58 10.34 2.59
N GLU A 112 -0.63 10.65 3.87
CA GLU A 112 -0.66 12.03 4.38
C GLU A 112 0.63 12.79 4.06
N GLN A 113 1.80 12.16 4.23
CA GLN A 113 3.09 12.76 3.86
C GLN A 113 3.14 13.11 2.38
N GLU A 114 2.68 12.21 1.51
CA GLU A 114 2.61 12.48 0.07
C GLU A 114 1.61 13.59 -0.24
N ARG A 115 0.42 13.58 0.38
CA ARG A 115 -0.56 14.66 0.25
C ARG A 115 0.06 16.02 0.61
N ILE A 116 0.79 16.10 1.71
CA ILE A 116 1.47 17.32 2.15
C ILE A 116 2.48 17.81 1.11
N LYS A 117 3.25 16.91 0.48
CA LYS A 117 4.16 17.28 -0.62
C LYS A 117 3.41 17.91 -1.79
N TYR A 118 2.33 17.26 -2.26
CA TYR A 118 1.50 17.81 -3.34
C TYR A 118 0.92 19.19 -3.02
N VAL A 119 0.44 19.41 -1.79
CA VAL A 119 -0.08 20.72 -1.36
C VAL A 119 1.02 21.78 -1.35
N ARG A 120 2.25 21.42 -0.95
CA ARG A 120 3.39 22.35 -0.91
C ARG A 120 3.91 22.71 -2.29
N GLU A 121 3.98 21.75 -3.20
CA GLU A 121 4.48 21.95 -4.57
C GLU A 121 3.51 22.73 -5.48
N ARG A 122 2.23 22.81 -5.10
CA ARG A 122 1.20 23.59 -5.80
C ARG A 122 1.07 25.04 -5.32
N ARG A 123 1.84 25.45 -4.31
CA ARG A 123 1.91 26.83 -3.82
C ARG A 123 3.13 27.52 -4.40
#